data_AF-A0A1Y3DN80-F1
#
_entry.id   AF-A0A1Y3DN80-F1
#
_cell.length_a   1.000
_cell.length_b   1.000
_cell.length_c   1.000
_cell.angle_alpha   90.00
_cell.angle_beta   90.00
_cell.angle_gamma   90.00
#
_symmetry.space_group_name_H-M   'P 1'
#
loop_
_entity.id
_entity.type
_entity.pdbx_description
1 polymer ?
#
loop_
_entity_poly.entity_id
_entity_poly.type
_entity_poly.pdbx_seq_one_letter_code
_entity_poly.pdbx_strand_id
1 'polypeptide(L)'
;MATTLDVQHERAYQKQEGASFFNSKKIKKGSKSYTRYWKKVGLGFATPKEAKEGVYVDKKCPFTGNVSIRGRILKGMVISSKMKRTIIIRRNYLHYVKKYNRFEKRHKNIPCHCSPCFDVKEGDIVTVGQCRPLSKTVRFNVLHVEKHQIFGSARKQFVLF
;
A
#
# COMPACT_ATOMS: atom_id res chain seq x y z
N MET A 1 24.01 3.39 11.89
CA MET A 1 23.95 2.53 10.69
C MET A 1 23.29 3.32 9.57
N ALA A 2 24.04 3.75 8.56
CA ALA A 2 23.48 4.49 7.44
C ALA A 2 22.46 3.61 6.70
N THR A 3 21.19 4.03 6.66
CA THR A 3 20.14 3.30 5.97
C THR A 3 20.42 3.33 4.46
N THR A 4 20.42 2.16 3.84
CA THR A 4 20.66 1.90 2.41
C THR A 4 19.63 2.52 1.45
N LEU A 5 18.79 3.44 1.92
CA LEU A 5 17.65 4.02 1.20
C LEU A 5 18.03 5.16 0.24
N ASP A 6 19.24 5.71 0.39
CA ASP A 6 19.73 6.81 -0.46
C ASP A 6 20.55 6.33 -1.67
N VAL A 7 20.87 5.03 -1.74
CA VAL A 7 21.64 4.44 -2.83
C VAL A 7 20.68 3.95 -3.92
N GLN A 8 20.78 4.60 -5.08
CA GLN A 8 20.08 4.21 -6.28
C GLN A 8 20.56 2.83 -6.76
N HIS A 9 19.73 1.79 -6.59
CA HIS A 9 20.05 0.41 -6.93
C HIS A 9 19.44 -0.05 -8.27
N GLU A 10 18.48 0.70 -8.81
CA GLU A 10 17.84 0.40 -10.09
C GLU A 10 18.68 0.96 -11.24
N ARG A 11 18.75 0.22 -12.37
CA ARG A 11 19.52 0.64 -13.57
C ARG A 11 19.10 2.00 -14.11
N ALA A 12 17.80 2.31 -14.06
CA ALA A 12 17.26 3.58 -14.52
C ALA A 12 17.17 4.58 -13.37
N TYR A 13 17.55 5.83 -13.62
CA TYR A 13 17.41 6.94 -12.69
C TYR A 13 15.94 7.08 -12.22
N GLN A 14 15.72 7.05 -10.90
CA GLN A 14 14.40 7.16 -10.30
C GLN A 14 14.07 8.63 -10.05
N LYS A 15 12.97 9.11 -10.64
CA LYS A 15 12.44 10.47 -10.42
C LYS A 15 10.95 10.45 -10.15
N GLN A 16 10.46 11.42 -9.38
CA GLN A 16 9.04 11.66 -9.22
C GLN A 16 8.51 12.51 -10.38
N GLU A 17 7.43 12.05 -11.02
CA GLU A 17 6.68 12.86 -11.99
C GLU A 17 5.90 13.93 -11.21
N GLY A 18 6.14 15.22 -11.49
CA GLY A 18 5.50 16.35 -10.80
C GLY A 18 6.31 16.98 -9.66
N ALA A 19 7.40 16.35 -9.22
CA ALA A 19 8.38 17.02 -8.34
C ALA A 19 9.33 17.85 -9.23
N SER A 20 9.30 19.18 -9.09
CA SER A 20 10.16 20.09 -9.85
C SER A 20 11.61 19.99 -9.35
N PHE A 21 12.45 19.20 -10.03
CA PHE A 21 13.88 19.07 -9.69
C PHE A 21 14.74 20.25 -10.16
N PHE A 22 14.28 21.07 -11.12
CA PHE A 22 15.19 21.94 -11.88
C PHE A 22 14.83 23.44 -11.94
N ASN A 23 13.63 23.88 -11.51
CA ASN A 23 13.15 25.24 -11.83
C ASN A 23 12.62 26.05 -10.63
N SER A 24 13.35 26.11 -9.52
CA SER A 24 13.19 27.28 -8.64
C SER A 24 14.54 27.84 -8.22
N LYS A 25 14.83 29.05 -8.68
CA LYS A 25 15.97 29.89 -8.27
C LYS A 25 15.91 30.29 -6.76
N LYS A 26 15.16 29.55 -5.93
CA LYS A 26 14.81 29.88 -4.52
C LYS A 26 15.16 28.78 -3.52
N ILE A 27 15.85 27.72 -3.91
CA ILE A 27 16.38 26.75 -2.92
C ILE A 27 17.63 27.37 -2.30
N LYS A 28 17.54 27.78 -1.03
CA LYS A 28 18.69 28.29 -0.25
C LYS A 28 19.83 27.26 -0.32
N LYS A 29 21.00 27.69 -0.81
CA LYS A 29 22.26 26.94 -0.73
C LYS A 29 22.43 26.45 0.71
N GLY A 30 22.31 25.14 0.94
CA GLY A 30 22.52 24.51 2.26
C GLY A 30 21.35 23.66 2.78
N SER A 31 20.10 23.89 2.36
CA SER A 31 19.00 22.99 2.71
C SER A 31 18.78 21.98 1.58
N LYS A 32 19.09 20.69 1.80
CA LYS A 32 18.70 19.58 0.91
C LYS A 32 17.19 19.30 0.98
N SER A 33 16.35 20.34 0.98
CA SER A 33 14.89 20.17 0.96
C SER A 33 14.46 19.91 -0.48
N TYR A 34 14.48 18.65 -0.88
CA TYR A 34 13.85 18.22 -2.12
C TYR A 34 12.34 18.47 -1.99
N THR A 35 11.78 19.28 -2.88
CA THR A 35 10.31 19.42 -2.97
C THR A 35 9.72 18.09 -3.43
N ARG A 36 9.26 17.29 -2.47
CA ARG A 36 8.66 15.97 -2.70
C ARG A 36 7.20 16.11 -3.12
N TYR A 37 6.82 15.41 -4.18
CA TYR A 37 5.42 15.34 -4.57
C TYR A 37 4.67 14.31 -3.73
N TRP A 38 3.58 14.77 -3.12
CA TRP A 38 2.58 13.93 -2.47
C TRP A 38 1.20 14.56 -2.69
N LYS A 39 0.15 13.74 -2.71
CA LYS A 39 -1.23 14.20 -2.87
C LYS A 39 -2.15 13.62 -1.80
N LYS A 40 -3.22 14.36 -1.51
CA LYS A 40 -4.34 13.84 -0.73
C LYS A 40 -5.10 12.82 -1.58
N VAL A 41 -5.29 11.61 -1.06
CA VAL A 41 -5.98 10.52 -1.77
C VAL A 41 -7.51 10.67 -1.71
N GLY A 42 -8.02 11.41 -0.72
CA GLY A 42 -9.45 11.59 -0.49
C GLY A 42 -10.03 10.47 0.40
N LEU A 43 -11.37 10.41 0.47
CA LEU A 43 -12.12 9.37 1.21
C LEU A 43 -11.79 9.29 2.71
N GLY A 44 -11.36 10.41 3.31
CA GLY A 44 -11.01 10.49 4.74
C GLY A 44 -9.64 9.93 5.12
N PHE A 45 -8.85 9.40 4.18
CA PHE A 45 -7.52 8.86 4.49
C PHE A 45 -6.46 9.97 4.55
N ALA A 46 -5.77 10.04 5.68
CA ALA A 46 -4.61 10.90 5.84
C ALA A 46 -3.40 10.33 5.09
N THR A 47 -2.59 11.21 4.49
CA THR A 47 -1.32 10.82 3.89
C THR A 47 -0.31 10.46 4.99
N PRO A 48 0.36 9.30 4.93
CA PRO A 48 1.30 8.88 5.97
C PRO A 48 2.54 9.79 6.01
N LYS A 49 3.15 9.91 7.20
CA LYS A 49 4.38 10.71 7.41
C LYS A 49 5.50 10.29 6.47
N GLU A 50 5.69 8.98 6.29
CA GLU A 50 6.68 8.42 5.37
C GLU A 50 6.46 8.84 3.90
N ALA A 51 5.22 9.09 3.48
CA ALA A 51 4.97 9.59 2.13
C ALA A 51 5.37 11.07 1.98
N LYS A 52 5.26 11.87 3.05
CA LYS A 52 5.62 13.30 3.05
C LYS A 52 7.12 13.53 3.16
N GLU A 53 7.79 12.75 4.01
CA GLU A 53 9.21 12.98 4.38
C GLU A 53 10.17 11.94 3.80
N GLY A 54 9.68 10.77 3.39
CA GLY A 54 10.54 9.69 2.91
C GLY A 54 11.23 10.01 1.58
N VAL A 55 12.21 9.18 1.20
CA VAL A 55 13.03 9.39 -0.01
C VAL A 55 12.65 8.45 -1.16
N TYR A 56 11.77 7.46 -0.92
CA TYR A 56 11.43 6.44 -1.91
C TYR A 56 10.76 7.00 -3.18
N VAL A 57 10.98 6.34 -4.32
CA VAL A 57 10.26 6.60 -5.58
C VAL A 57 9.46 5.35 -5.97
N ASP A 58 8.15 5.52 -6.12
CA ASP A 58 7.26 4.48 -6.59
C ASP A 58 6.10 5.08 -7.40
N LYS A 59 6.07 4.77 -8.69
CA LYS A 59 5.03 5.25 -9.62
C LYS A 59 3.65 4.66 -9.33
N LYS A 60 3.61 3.52 -8.64
CA LYS A 60 2.36 2.81 -8.28
C LYS A 60 1.81 3.24 -6.91
N CYS A 61 2.52 4.10 -6.17
CA CYS A 61 2.07 4.63 -4.89
C CYS A 61 0.80 5.49 -5.07
N PRO A 62 -0.22 5.37 -4.19
CA PRO A 62 -1.40 6.23 -4.27
C PRO A 62 -1.13 7.65 -3.77
N PHE A 63 -0.10 7.87 -2.94
CA PHE A 63 0.24 9.16 -2.36
C PHE A 63 1.24 9.96 -3.19
N THR A 64 2.32 9.32 -3.64
CA THR A 64 3.42 10.00 -4.36
C THR A 64 3.40 9.71 -5.87
N GLY A 65 2.53 8.82 -6.33
CA GLY A 65 2.38 8.47 -7.74
C GLY A 65 1.10 9.00 -8.37
N ASN A 66 0.93 8.72 -9.67
CA ASN A 66 -0.26 9.10 -10.44
C ASN A 66 -1.36 8.02 -10.41
N VAL A 67 -1.46 7.25 -9.33
CA VAL A 67 -2.54 6.26 -9.16
C VAL A 67 -3.72 6.91 -8.46
N SER A 68 -4.90 6.87 -9.08
CA SER A 68 -6.16 7.29 -8.47
C SER A 68 -6.84 6.12 -7.79
N ILE A 69 -7.34 6.35 -6.58
CA ILE A 69 -8.13 5.38 -5.84
C ILE A 69 -9.60 5.69 -6.10
N ARG A 70 -10.36 4.65 -6.47
CA ARG A 70 -11.76 4.79 -6.89
C ARG A 70 -12.54 3.51 -6.64
N GLY A 71 -13.83 3.64 -6.38
CA GLY A 71 -14.72 2.49 -6.21
C GLY A 71 -14.59 1.86 -4.82
N ARG A 72 -14.45 0.54 -4.77
CA ARG A 72 -14.59 -0.22 -3.52
C ARG A 72 -13.37 -0.08 -2.62
N ILE A 73 -13.61 0.16 -1.33
CA ILE A 73 -12.62 0.02 -0.27
C ILE A 73 -12.91 -1.28 0.48
N LEU A 74 -11.89 -2.09 0.70
CA LEU A 74 -12.00 -3.39 1.36
C LEU A 74 -11.01 -3.47 2.52
N LYS A 75 -11.40 -4.17 3.57
CA LYS A 75 -10.52 -4.54 4.68
C LYS A 75 -10.19 -6.02 4.61
N GLY A 76 -8.96 -6.38 4.96
CA GLY A 76 -8.50 -7.76 4.94
C GLY A 76 -7.19 -7.95 5.69
N MET A 77 -6.85 -9.20 5.98
CA MET A 77 -5.63 -9.57 6.69
C MET A 77 -4.53 -9.97 5.70
N VAL A 78 -3.29 -9.57 5.96
CA VAL A 78 -2.16 -9.90 5.09
C VAL A 78 -1.73 -11.35 5.30
N ILE A 79 -1.74 -12.14 4.24
CA ILE A 79 -1.26 -13.54 4.27
C ILE A 79 0.21 -13.63 3.88
N SER A 80 0.63 -12.81 2.91
CA SER A 80 1.96 -12.91 2.30
C SER A 80 2.42 -11.53 1.87
N SER A 81 3.66 -11.20 2.25
CA SER A 81 4.40 -10.01 1.84
C SER A 81 5.70 -10.36 1.09
N LYS A 82 5.80 -11.57 0.55
CA LYS A 82 7.04 -12.10 -0.08
C LYS A 82 7.43 -11.41 -1.39
N MET A 83 6.49 -10.74 -2.06
CA MET A 83 6.75 -10.09 -3.35
C MET A 83 7.19 -8.64 -3.16
N LYS A 84 8.07 -8.13 -4.03
CA LYS A 84 8.51 -6.73 -3.98
C LYS A 84 7.29 -5.79 -4.15
N ARG A 85 7.02 -4.99 -3.11
CA ARG A 85 5.98 -3.94 -3.09
C ARG A 85 4.57 -4.45 -3.44
N THR A 86 4.28 -5.73 -3.24
CA THR A 86 2.95 -6.32 -3.48
C THR A 86 2.65 -7.31 -2.37
N ILE A 87 1.43 -7.24 -1.84
CA ILE A 87 0.96 -8.12 -0.77
C ILE A 87 -0.28 -8.88 -1.22
N ILE A 88 -0.54 -10.01 -0.58
CA ILE A 88 -1.77 -10.78 -0.75
C ILE A 88 -2.58 -10.68 0.53
N ILE A 89 -3.78 -10.11 0.41
CA ILE A 89 -4.73 -10.01 1.52
C ILE A 89 -5.75 -11.15 1.43
N ARG A 90 -6.21 -11.63 2.59
CA ARG A 90 -7.37 -12.50 2.73
C ARG A 90 -8.55 -11.70 3.22
N ARG A 91 -9.68 -11.87 2.55
CA ARG A 91 -10.98 -11.51 3.09
C ARG A 91 -11.73 -12.79 3.41
N ASN A 92 -11.96 -13.04 4.69
CA ASN A 92 -12.82 -14.12 5.13
C ASN A 92 -14.25 -13.59 5.24
N TYR A 93 -15.24 -14.44 4.92
CA TYR A 93 -16.64 -14.11 5.04
C TYR A 93 -17.47 -15.36 5.27
N LEU A 94 -18.67 -15.18 5.79
CA LEU A 94 -19.64 -16.24 5.96
C LEU A 94 -20.56 -16.26 4.74
N HIS A 95 -20.68 -17.42 4.09
CA HIS A 95 -21.59 -17.64 2.99
C HIS A 95 -22.84 -18.36 3.50
N TYR A 96 -24.02 -17.80 3.24
CA TYR A 96 -25.29 -18.36 3.71
C TYR A 96 -25.79 -19.46 2.78
N VAL A 97 -26.14 -20.62 3.33
CA VAL A 97 -26.70 -21.75 2.59
C VAL A 97 -28.20 -21.85 2.87
N LYS A 98 -28.99 -21.37 1.91
CA LYS A 98 -30.46 -21.24 2.02
C LYS A 98 -31.18 -22.55 2.36
N LYS A 99 -30.72 -23.69 1.83
CA LYS A 99 -31.34 -25.01 2.10
C LYS A 99 -31.27 -25.42 3.57
N TYR A 100 -30.18 -25.07 4.26
CA TYR A 100 -29.91 -25.53 5.61
C TYR A 100 -30.02 -24.41 6.65
N ASN A 101 -30.32 -23.18 6.24
CA ASN A 101 -30.35 -21.98 7.09
C ASN A 101 -29.08 -21.83 7.95
N ARG A 102 -27.92 -22.20 7.40
CA ARG A 102 -26.61 -22.18 8.08
C ARG A 102 -25.59 -21.39 7.26
N PHE A 103 -24.55 -20.91 7.95
CA PHE A 103 -23.42 -20.26 7.31
C PHE A 103 -22.22 -21.20 7.20
N GLU A 104 -21.49 -21.11 6.10
CA GLU A 104 -20.19 -21.75 5.92
C GLU A 104 -19.07 -20.70 5.80
N LYS A 105 -17.88 -21.04 6.29
CA LYS A 105 -16.72 -20.16 6.21
C LYS A 105 -16.12 -20.21 4.81
N ARG A 106 -16.07 -19.07 4.12
CA ARG A 106 -15.36 -18.90 2.84
C ARG A 106 -14.32 -17.81 2.94
N HIS A 107 -13.40 -17.79 1.98
CA HIS A 107 -12.39 -16.74 1.88
C HIS A 107 -12.09 -16.41 0.43
N LYS A 108 -11.54 -15.21 0.20
CA LYS A 108 -11.00 -14.81 -1.10
C LYS A 108 -9.67 -14.10 -0.90
N ASN A 109 -8.69 -14.45 -1.74
CA ASN A 109 -7.40 -13.79 -1.76
C ASN A 109 -7.42 -12.65 -2.77
N ILE A 110 -6.90 -11.49 -2.39
CA ILE A 110 -6.87 -10.29 -3.23
C ILE A 110 -5.43 -9.78 -3.27
N PRO A 111 -4.79 -9.71 -4.45
CA PRO A 111 -3.46 -9.14 -4.58
C PRO A 111 -3.54 -7.61 -4.63
N CYS A 112 -2.72 -6.95 -3.81
CA CYS A 112 -2.73 -5.51 -3.62
C CYS A 112 -1.31 -4.96 -3.73
N HIS A 113 -1.16 -3.80 -4.38
CA HIS A 113 0.11 -3.06 -4.36
C HIS A 113 0.32 -2.48 -2.97
N CYS A 114 1.55 -2.60 -2.46
CA CYS A 114 1.94 -2.02 -1.18
C CYS A 114 2.99 -0.94 -1.45
N SER A 115 2.62 0.31 -1.17
CA SER A 115 3.53 1.45 -1.25
C SER A 115 4.68 1.28 -0.24
N PRO A 116 5.91 1.72 -0.56
CA PRO A 116 7.05 1.66 0.36
C PRO A 116 6.88 2.47 1.65
N CYS A 117 5.87 3.35 1.73
CA CYS A 117 5.52 4.10 2.95
C CYS A 117 4.85 3.24 4.03
N PHE A 118 4.64 1.96 3.75
CA PHE A 118 4.09 1.02 4.69
C PHE A 118 5.04 -0.15 4.80
N ASP A 119 5.64 -0.33 5.97
CA ASP A 119 6.22 -1.61 6.34
C ASP A 119 5.10 -2.53 6.81
N VAL A 120 4.86 -3.65 6.13
CA VAL A 120 3.71 -4.54 6.37
C VAL A 120 4.20 -5.95 6.67
N LYS A 121 3.70 -6.51 7.77
CA LYS A 121 4.02 -7.87 8.21
C LYS A 121 2.86 -8.82 7.93
N GLU A 122 3.15 -10.12 7.91
CA GLU A 122 2.11 -11.14 7.82
C GLU A 122 1.21 -11.07 9.07
N GLY A 123 -0.11 -11.10 8.88
CA GLY A 123 -1.09 -10.94 9.96
C GLY A 123 -1.57 -9.51 10.21
N ASP A 124 -0.89 -8.50 9.67
CA ASP A 124 -1.37 -7.11 9.74
C ASP A 124 -2.75 -6.98 9.08
N ILE A 125 -3.56 -6.06 9.58
CA ILE A 125 -4.86 -5.74 9.00
C ILE A 125 -4.69 -4.53 8.10
N VAL A 126 -5.17 -4.61 6.87
CA VAL A 126 -4.99 -3.55 5.88
C VAL A 126 -6.32 -3.14 5.26
N THR A 127 -6.44 -1.84 5.05
CA THR A 127 -7.50 -1.24 4.25
C THR A 127 -6.95 -0.94 2.86
N VAL A 128 -7.59 -1.50 1.84
CA VAL A 128 -7.18 -1.40 0.44
C VAL A 128 -8.26 -0.70 -0.37
N GLY A 129 -7.84 0.16 -1.30
CA GLY A 129 -8.72 0.82 -2.25
C GLY A 129 -8.57 0.24 -3.64
N GLN A 130 -9.68 0.08 -4.35
CA GLN A 130 -9.66 -0.27 -5.76
C GLN A 130 -8.99 0.84 -6.57
N CYS A 131 -8.22 0.44 -7.59
CA CYS A 131 -7.48 1.36 -8.45
C CYS A 131 -7.58 0.94 -9.92
N ARG A 132 -6.95 1.71 -10.81
CA ARG A 132 -6.72 1.24 -12.19
C ARG A 132 -5.85 -0.04 -12.16
N PRO A 133 -5.99 -0.95 -13.14
CA PRO A 133 -5.12 -2.13 -13.21
C PRO A 133 -3.64 -1.72 -13.20
N LEU A 134 -2.85 -2.27 -12.27
CA LEU A 134 -1.41 -2.00 -12.13
C LEU A 134 -0.55 -3.15 -12.66
N SER A 135 -1.12 -4.35 -12.72
CA SER A 135 -0.54 -5.55 -13.31
C SER A 135 -1.67 -6.49 -13.75
N LYS A 136 -1.31 -7.69 -14.23
CA LYS A 136 -2.28 -8.73 -14.61
C LYS A 136 -3.30 -9.03 -13.50
N THR A 137 -2.84 -9.04 -12.25
CA THR A 137 -3.66 -9.43 -11.09
C THR A 137 -3.96 -8.25 -10.16
N VAL A 138 -3.02 -7.32 -9.98
CA VAL A 138 -3.12 -6.25 -8.99
C VAL A 138 -4.03 -5.13 -9.50
N ARG A 139 -5.18 -4.99 -8.84
CA ARG A 139 -6.20 -3.94 -9.09
C ARG A 139 -6.58 -3.16 -7.82
N PHE A 140 -5.84 -3.39 -6.74
CA PHE A 140 -6.04 -2.76 -5.43
C PHE A 140 -4.71 -2.20 -4.93
N ASN A 141 -4.79 -1.15 -4.10
CA ASN A 141 -3.63 -0.52 -3.47
C ASN A 141 -3.90 -0.31 -1.97
N VAL A 142 -2.87 -0.47 -1.14
CA VAL A 142 -2.99 -0.26 0.30
C VAL A 142 -3.13 1.23 0.62
N LEU A 143 -4.09 1.55 1.49
CA LEU A 143 -4.39 2.91 1.94
C LEU A 143 -4.02 3.14 3.39
N HIS A 144 -4.29 2.15 4.23
CA HIS A 144 -4.08 2.24 5.67
C HIS A 144 -3.70 0.86 6.21
N VAL A 145 -2.80 0.84 7.20
CA VAL A 145 -2.30 -0.36 7.85
C VAL A 145 -2.59 -0.24 9.33
N GLU A 146 -3.36 -1.18 9.84
CA GLU A 146 -3.60 -1.40 11.25
C GLU A 146 -2.67 -2.52 11.72
N LYS A 147 -1.74 -2.18 12.61
CA LYS A 147 -0.79 -3.16 13.16
C LYS A 147 -1.53 -4.17 13.99
N HIS A 148 -1.37 -5.44 13.66
CA HIS A 148 -2.04 -6.53 14.34
C HIS A 148 -1.07 -7.68 14.53
N GLN A 149 -0.94 -8.14 15.77
CA GLN A 149 -0.06 -9.24 16.11
C GLN A 149 -0.89 -10.53 16.18
N ILE A 150 -0.49 -11.51 15.37
CA ILE A 150 -1.05 -12.85 15.39
C ILE A 150 0.00 -13.83 15.94
N PHE A 151 -0.47 -14.84 16.66
CA PHE A 151 0.35 -15.96 17.07
C PHE A 151 0.02 -17.15 16.17
N GLY A 152 1.06 -17.81 15.63
CA GLY A 152 0.90 -18.91 14.68
C GLY A 152 0.80 -18.48 13.22
N SER A 153 0.25 -19.36 12.36
CA SER A 153 0.24 -19.15 10.90
C SER A 153 -0.92 -18.26 10.45
N ALA A 154 -0.61 -17.19 9.71
CA ALA A 154 -1.59 -16.29 9.10
C ALA A 154 -2.64 -17.00 8.23
N ARG A 155 -2.30 -18.16 7.63
CA ARG A 155 -3.24 -18.93 6.80
C ARG A 155 -4.34 -19.64 7.59
N LYS A 156 -4.11 -19.94 8.87
CA LYS A 156 -5.08 -20.62 9.74
C LYS A 156 -5.97 -19.64 10.48
N GLN A 157 -5.59 -18.36 10.51
CA GLN A 157 -6.34 -17.34 11.23
C GLN A 157 -7.60 -16.93 10.46
N PHE A 158 -8.74 -16.90 11.17
CA PHE A 158 -10.02 -16.47 10.65
C PHE A 158 -10.49 -15.20 11.36
N VAL A 159 -10.45 -14.08 10.64
CA VAL A 159 -10.93 -12.78 11.12
C VAL A 159 -12.02 -12.29 10.17
N LEU A 160 -13.14 -11.82 10.74
CA LEU A 160 -14.23 -11.20 10.02
C LEU A 160 -13.97 -9.68 9.94
N PHE A 161 -14.19 -9.12 8.75
CA PHE A 161 -14.05 -7.70 8.45
C PHE A 161 -15.24 -7.20 7.62
#